data_AF-A0A2G6F7C4-F1
#
_entry.id   AF-A0A2G6F7C4-F1
#
_cell.length_a   1.000
_cell.length_b   1.000
_cell.length_c   1.000
_cell.angle_alpha   90.00
_cell.angle_beta   90.00
_cell.angle_gamma   90.00
#
_symmetry.space_group_name_H-M   'P 1'
#
loop_
_entity.id
_entity.type
_entity.pdbx_description
1 polymer ?
#
loop_
_entity_poly.entity_id
_entity_poly.type
_entity_poly.pdbx_seq_one_letter_code
_entity_poly.pdbx_strand_id
1 'polypeptide(L)'
;MKHFAGKVVEGFRVGSRFGIATANLDVSDESLLEEGVYLVQIEVPNGAKKNGLLHWGKRKTFGSSFSAEVHILDFSEDIYGETLTVYVRKFLRPVQIFANADALFTQIEKDIQTAKKYFLRQEIDAQWKTLKNADYLEQQAVEKISHHDLFLNAQNVLVYAPIKNELDFVQKICSMFPSKKYFFPKVVGDKMQFLESKYDDLIAGAFGVLEPKNEAPKFDTDEPCFVFVPGQAFDKLGNRLGRGGGFYDKFLSELRKENKFVYTTAVIPKFAYFSCIPTEPHDQKVDEVILVE
;
A
#
# COMPACT_ATOMS: atom_id res chain seq x y z
N MET A 1 12.31 -10.32 -17.19
CA MET A 1 12.12 -10.66 -15.76
C MET A 1 12.94 -11.89 -15.47
N LYS A 2 13.81 -11.88 -14.44
CA LYS A 2 14.58 -13.06 -14.07
C LYS A 2 13.65 -14.13 -13.49
N HIS A 3 13.81 -15.38 -13.90
CA HIS A 3 13.09 -16.52 -13.34
C HIS A 3 14.00 -17.76 -13.35
N PHE A 4 13.68 -18.73 -12.50
CA PHE A 4 14.36 -20.02 -12.42
C PHE A 4 13.40 -21.10 -11.95
N ALA A 5 13.76 -22.36 -12.18
CA ALA A 5 13.06 -23.51 -11.63
C ALA A 5 13.91 -24.13 -10.52
N GLY A 6 13.25 -24.65 -9.48
CA GLY A 6 13.92 -25.35 -8.40
C GLY A 6 13.03 -26.45 -7.83
N LYS A 7 13.62 -27.60 -7.53
CA LYS A 7 12.90 -28.71 -6.91
C LYS A 7 12.78 -28.46 -5.40
N VAL A 8 11.59 -28.63 -4.85
CA VAL A 8 11.36 -28.51 -3.41
C VAL A 8 12.01 -29.70 -2.72
N VAL A 9 12.98 -29.41 -1.87
CA VAL A 9 13.71 -30.39 -1.05
C VAL A 9 13.39 -30.21 0.42
N GLU A 10 13.49 -31.30 1.17
CA GLU A 10 13.42 -31.22 2.62
C GLU A 10 14.62 -30.43 3.15
N GLY A 11 14.34 -29.40 3.93
CA GLY A 11 15.35 -28.73 4.73
C GLY A 11 15.11 -28.93 6.21
N PHE A 12 16.01 -28.40 7.02
CA PHE A 12 15.81 -28.27 8.47
C PHE A 12 14.55 -27.40 8.67
N ARG A 13 13.45 -27.99 9.15
CA ARG A 13 12.14 -27.34 9.34
C ARG A 13 12.14 -26.26 10.44
N VAL A 14 13.18 -25.44 10.55
CA VAL A 14 13.41 -24.47 11.63
C VAL A 14 12.32 -23.39 11.67
N GLY A 15 11.81 -22.96 10.51
CA GLY A 15 10.71 -21.98 10.41
C GLY A 15 9.33 -22.52 10.81
N SER A 16 9.14 -23.85 10.80
CA SER A 16 7.84 -24.48 11.12
C SER A 16 7.40 -24.25 12.57
N ARG A 17 8.35 -24.03 13.48
CA ARG A 17 8.08 -23.77 14.91
C ARG A 17 7.30 -22.46 15.16
N PHE A 18 7.26 -21.58 14.16
CA PHE A 18 6.61 -20.26 14.23
C PHE A 18 5.51 -20.07 13.18
N GLY A 19 5.04 -21.17 12.56
CA GLY A 19 3.94 -21.12 11.58
C GLY A 19 4.31 -20.58 10.20
N ILE A 20 5.60 -20.37 9.93
CA ILE A 20 6.09 -19.87 8.64
C ILE A 20 6.53 -21.07 7.80
N ALA A 21 5.63 -21.56 6.95
CA ALA A 21 5.96 -22.61 6.00
C ALA A 21 6.94 -22.08 4.95
N THR A 22 8.15 -22.65 4.91
CA THR A 22 9.14 -22.36 3.88
C THR A 22 9.53 -23.63 3.15
N ALA A 23 9.70 -23.53 1.83
CA ALA A 23 10.18 -24.60 0.98
C ALA A 23 11.61 -24.26 0.55
N ASN A 24 12.54 -25.18 0.76
CA ASN A 24 13.91 -25.04 0.26
C ASN A 24 13.92 -25.51 -1.19
N LEU A 25 14.56 -24.76 -2.06
CA LEU A 25 14.69 -25.07 -3.47
C LEU A 25 16.11 -25.54 -3.74
N ASP A 26 16.22 -26.71 -4.37
CA ASP A 26 17.46 -27.16 -4.99
C ASP A 26 17.69 -26.35 -6.27
N VAL A 27 18.77 -25.58 -6.28
CA VAL A 27 19.14 -24.68 -7.38
C VAL A 27 20.58 -24.96 -7.80
N SER A 28 20.79 -25.06 -9.10
CA SER A 28 22.09 -25.44 -9.67
C SER A 28 23.07 -24.27 -9.87
N ASP A 29 22.59 -23.03 -9.82
CA ASP A 29 23.39 -21.83 -10.08
C ASP A 29 23.14 -20.74 -9.02
N GLU A 30 24.05 -20.63 -8.06
CA GLU A 30 24.02 -19.63 -6.99
C GLU A 30 24.27 -18.19 -7.50
N SER A 31 24.84 -18.03 -8.70
CA SER A 31 25.22 -16.72 -9.28
C SER A 31 24.06 -15.98 -9.94
N LEU A 32 22.88 -16.61 -10.02
CA LEU A 32 21.69 -16.06 -10.67
C LEU A 32 21.24 -14.72 -10.07
N LEU A 33 21.34 -14.60 -8.76
CA LEU A 33 20.93 -13.45 -7.95
C LEU A 33 22.03 -13.09 -6.94
N GLU A 34 22.04 -11.83 -6.54
CA GLU A 34 22.83 -11.39 -5.39
C GLU A 34 22.22 -11.93 -4.09
N GLU A 35 23.00 -11.97 -3.01
CA GLU A 35 22.46 -12.42 -1.72
C GLU A 35 21.41 -11.42 -1.20
N GLY A 36 20.21 -11.92 -0.91
CA GLY A 36 19.14 -11.07 -0.39
C GLY A 36 17.80 -11.75 -0.24
N VAL A 37 16.83 -10.94 0.17
CA VAL A 37 15.42 -11.28 0.21
C VAL A 37 14.73 -10.59 -0.96
N TYR A 38 13.89 -11.33 -1.67
CA TYR A 38 13.20 -10.90 -2.88
C TYR A 38 11.70 -11.13 -2.75
N LEU A 39 10.92 -10.23 -3.33
CA LEU A 39 9.51 -10.47 -3.63
C LEU A 39 9.44 -11.31 -4.91
N VAL A 40 8.69 -12.40 -4.87
CA VAL A 40 8.61 -13.37 -5.97
C VAL A 40 7.17 -13.78 -6.25
N GLN A 41 6.92 -14.21 -7.49
CA GLN A 41 5.72 -14.95 -7.84
C GLN A 41 6.15 -16.37 -8.17
N ILE A 42 5.51 -17.36 -7.57
CA ILE A 42 5.81 -18.78 -7.70
C ILE A 42 4.69 -19.42 -8.50
N GLU A 43 5.04 -20.10 -9.58
CA GLU A 43 4.13 -21.01 -10.28
C GLU A 43 4.29 -22.40 -9.67
N VAL A 44 3.20 -22.88 -9.05
CA VAL A 44 3.09 -24.22 -8.46
C VAL A 44 2.67 -25.24 -9.52
N PRO A 45 2.81 -26.56 -9.30
CA PRO A 45 2.65 -27.59 -10.34
C PRO A 45 1.29 -27.60 -11.05
N ASN A 46 0.23 -27.16 -10.38
CA ASN A 46 -1.11 -27.02 -10.99
C ASN A 46 -1.23 -25.79 -11.92
N GLY A 47 -0.14 -25.07 -12.16
CA GLY A 47 -0.07 -23.85 -12.98
C GLY A 47 -0.54 -22.58 -12.28
N ALA A 48 -1.05 -22.67 -11.04
CA ALA A 48 -1.47 -21.50 -10.29
C ALA A 48 -0.24 -20.67 -9.91
N LYS A 49 -0.39 -19.34 -9.98
CA LYS A 49 0.65 -18.42 -9.53
C LYS A 49 0.31 -17.86 -8.17
N LYS A 50 1.24 -18.02 -7.24
CA LYS A 50 1.15 -17.54 -5.86
C LYS A 50 2.22 -16.49 -5.60
N ASN A 51 1.92 -15.55 -4.71
CA ASN A 51 2.87 -14.52 -4.32
C ASN A 51 3.71 -15.00 -3.14
N GLY A 52 4.93 -14.51 -3.00
CA GLY A 52 5.84 -14.99 -1.97
C GLY A 52 7.07 -14.14 -1.75
N LEU A 53 7.89 -14.64 -0.83
CA LEU A 53 9.24 -14.17 -0.53
C LEU A 53 10.23 -15.25 -0.93
N LEU A 54 11.41 -14.84 -1.39
CA LEU A 54 12.56 -15.70 -1.63
C LEU A 54 13.72 -15.17 -0.81
N HIS A 55 14.28 -15.99 0.08
CA HIS A 55 15.61 -15.80 0.61
C HIS A 55 16.61 -16.49 -0.31
N TRP A 56 17.63 -15.75 -0.75
CA TRP A 56 18.70 -16.22 -1.61
C TRP A 56 20.04 -15.92 -0.94
N GLY A 57 20.74 -16.92 -0.44
CA GLY A 57 22.07 -16.72 0.17
C GLY A 57 22.44 -17.76 1.22
N LYS A 58 23.64 -17.62 1.78
CA LYS A 58 24.19 -18.60 2.74
C LYS A 58 23.53 -18.50 4.11
N ARG A 59 23.10 -19.64 4.67
CA ARG A 59 22.77 -19.74 6.10
C ARG A 59 24.07 -19.69 6.90
N LYS A 60 24.27 -18.67 7.74
CA LYS A 60 25.48 -18.53 8.57
C LYS A 60 25.48 -19.39 9.85
N THR A 61 24.58 -20.37 9.96
CA THR A 61 24.41 -21.25 11.13
C THR A 61 24.85 -22.68 10.79
N PHE A 62 25.95 -23.14 11.41
CA PHE A 62 26.54 -24.49 11.34
C PHE A 62 26.60 -25.14 9.95
N GLY A 63 27.65 -24.83 9.18
CA GLY A 63 27.94 -25.46 7.89
C GLY A 63 27.44 -24.61 6.72
N SER A 64 28.37 -23.97 6.03
CA SER A 64 28.16 -22.97 4.99
C SER A 64 27.66 -23.57 3.66
N SER A 65 26.41 -24.02 3.61
CA SER A 65 25.72 -24.30 2.35
C SER A 65 24.81 -23.12 1.98
N PHE A 66 24.84 -22.76 0.71
CA PHE A 66 23.90 -21.82 0.11
C PHE A 66 22.45 -22.30 0.31
N SER A 67 21.50 -21.37 0.43
CA SER A 67 20.08 -21.69 0.61
C SER A 67 19.20 -20.77 -0.23
N ALA A 68 18.36 -21.37 -1.08
CA ALA A 68 17.24 -20.73 -1.74
C ALA A 68 15.95 -21.18 -1.03
N GLU A 69 15.28 -20.27 -0.35
CA GLU A 69 14.08 -20.58 0.45
C GLU A 69 12.92 -19.71 0.03
N VAL A 70 11.82 -20.33 -0.38
CA VAL A 70 10.59 -19.62 -0.69
C VAL A 70 9.59 -19.72 0.45
N HIS A 71 8.97 -18.60 0.76
CA HIS A 71 7.77 -18.52 1.59
C HIS A 71 6.60 -18.11 0.69
N ILE A 72 5.66 -19.02 0.47
CA ILE A 72 4.48 -18.77 -0.35
C ILE A 72 3.37 -18.20 0.54
N LEU A 73 2.84 -17.03 0.19
CA LEU A 73 1.81 -16.35 0.97
C LEU A 73 0.47 -17.10 0.89
N ASP A 74 -0.20 -17.21 2.04
CA ASP A 74 -1.54 -17.77 2.18
C ASP A 74 -1.67 -19.16 1.50
N PHE A 75 -0.65 -20.00 1.73
CA PHE A 75 -0.49 -21.32 1.12
C PHE A 75 -0.28 -22.40 2.19
N SER A 76 -1.03 -23.50 2.09
CA SER A 76 -1.06 -24.58 3.08
C SER A 76 -1.02 -25.98 2.46
N GLU A 77 -0.73 -26.09 1.16
CA GLU A 77 -0.64 -27.37 0.47
C GLU A 77 0.77 -27.97 0.61
N ASP A 78 0.87 -29.29 0.56
CA ASP A 78 2.15 -29.98 0.49
C ASP A 78 2.70 -29.94 -0.95
N ILE A 79 3.94 -29.48 -1.09
CA ILE A 79 4.64 -29.33 -2.36
C ILE A 79 6.02 -29.99 -2.32
N TYR A 80 6.28 -30.87 -1.35
CA TYR A 80 7.56 -31.59 -1.28
C TYR A 80 7.80 -32.46 -2.52
N GLY A 81 9.01 -32.38 -3.06
CA GLY A 81 9.40 -33.12 -4.26
C GLY A 81 8.94 -32.49 -5.59
N GLU A 82 8.07 -31.49 -5.54
CA GLU A 82 7.58 -30.77 -6.71
C GLU A 82 8.59 -29.75 -7.24
N THR A 83 8.51 -29.43 -8.53
CA THR A 83 9.32 -28.37 -9.14
C THR A 83 8.50 -27.09 -9.20
N LEU A 84 9.03 -26.01 -8.64
CA LEU A 84 8.43 -24.68 -8.71
C LEU A 84 9.16 -23.81 -9.71
N THR A 85 8.42 -22.96 -10.43
CA THR A 85 9.02 -21.88 -11.22
C THR A 85 8.89 -20.56 -10.46
N VAL A 86 10.02 -19.92 -10.16
CA VAL A 86 10.09 -18.69 -9.38
C VAL A 86 10.39 -17.51 -10.28
N TYR A 87 9.50 -16.53 -10.30
CA TYR A 87 9.65 -15.26 -11.02
C TYR A 87 10.04 -14.16 -10.04
N VAL A 88 11.26 -13.62 -10.20
CA VAL A 88 11.77 -12.55 -9.33
C VAL A 88 11.14 -11.21 -9.71
N ARG A 89 10.46 -10.58 -8.75
CA ARG A 89 9.72 -9.33 -8.97
C ARG A 89 10.48 -8.11 -8.49
N LYS A 90 10.99 -8.15 -7.25
CA LYS A 90 11.65 -6.99 -6.64
C LYS A 90 12.63 -7.43 -5.56
N PHE A 91 13.83 -6.85 -5.54
CA PHE A 91 14.72 -6.96 -4.39
C PHE A 91 14.12 -6.22 -3.19
N LEU A 92 13.99 -6.90 -2.06
CA LEU A 92 13.43 -6.33 -0.84
C LEU A 92 14.54 -5.75 0.05
N ARG A 93 15.56 -6.56 0.38
CA ARG A 93 16.67 -6.18 1.26
C ARG A 93 17.83 -7.18 1.16
N PRO A 94 19.06 -6.82 1.58
CA PRO A 94 20.15 -7.78 1.72
C PRO A 94 19.88 -8.79 2.85
N VAL A 95 20.64 -9.88 2.86
CA VAL A 95 20.69 -10.83 3.98
C VAL A 95 21.20 -10.12 5.24
N GLN A 96 20.55 -10.36 6.37
CA GLN A 96 20.87 -9.71 7.64
C GLN A 96 21.17 -10.76 8.71
N ILE A 97 22.07 -10.40 9.63
CA ILE A 97 22.35 -11.19 10.83
C ILE A 97 21.56 -10.56 11.98
N PHE A 98 20.84 -11.39 12.73
CA PHE A 98 20.02 -10.96 13.86
C PHE A 98 20.67 -11.34 15.18
N ALA A 99 20.53 -10.48 16.19
CA ALA A 99 21.10 -10.72 17.51
C ALA A 99 20.41 -11.88 18.25
N ASN A 100 19.13 -12.12 17.96
CA ASN A 100 18.32 -13.17 18.57
C ASN A 100 17.17 -13.58 17.65
N ALA A 101 16.41 -14.59 18.07
CA ALA A 101 15.29 -15.13 17.30
C ALA A 101 14.13 -14.13 17.16
N ASP A 102 13.81 -13.37 18.21
CA ASP A 102 12.71 -12.39 18.19
C ASP A 102 12.93 -11.29 17.14
N ALA A 103 14.17 -10.80 17.02
CA ALA A 103 14.54 -9.83 15.99
C ALA A 103 14.42 -10.40 14.57
N LEU A 104 14.79 -11.67 14.38
CA LEU A 104 14.59 -12.38 13.11
C LEU A 104 13.10 -12.48 12.77
N PHE A 105 12.25 -12.90 13.72
CA PHE A 105 10.81 -13.04 13.48
C PHE A 105 10.12 -11.72 13.18
N THR A 106 10.44 -10.69 13.96
CA THR A 106 9.92 -9.33 13.72
C THR A 106 10.24 -8.87 12.29
N GLN A 107 11.45 -9.17 11.81
CA GLN A 107 11.84 -8.82 10.44
C GLN A 107 11.10 -9.67 9.40
N ILE A 108 10.92 -10.98 9.63
CA ILE A 108 10.17 -11.83 8.70
C ILE A 108 8.71 -11.37 8.61
N GLU A 109 8.06 -11.05 9.72
CA GLU A 109 6.69 -10.52 9.72
C GLU A 109 6.61 -9.22 8.92
N LYS A 110 7.57 -8.31 9.10
CA LYS A 110 7.67 -7.07 8.33
C LYS A 110 7.87 -7.34 6.83
N ASP A 111 8.69 -8.33 6.48
CA ASP A 111 8.92 -8.72 5.09
C ASP A 111 7.63 -9.29 4.46
N ILE A 112 6.88 -10.10 5.21
CA ILE A 112 5.57 -10.64 4.79
C ILE A 112 4.57 -9.52 4.58
N GLN A 113 4.45 -8.58 5.52
CA GLN A 113 3.55 -7.42 5.36
C GLN A 113 3.94 -6.58 4.15
N THR A 114 5.25 -6.36 3.93
CA THR A 114 5.74 -5.63 2.76
C THR A 114 5.40 -6.35 1.45
N ALA A 115 5.54 -7.68 1.42
CA ALA A 115 5.16 -8.50 0.26
C ALA A 115 3.65 -8.39 -0.01
N LYS A 116 2.80 -8.60 1.01
CA LYS A 116 1.35 -8.50 0.88
C LYS A 116 0.93 -7.11 0.36
N LYS A 117 1.46 -6.03 0.95
CA LYS A 117 1.21 -4.65 0.48
C LYS A 117 1.69 -4.44 -0.96
N TYR A 118 2.85 -4.97 -1.34
CA TYR A 118 3.38 -4.82 -2.71
C TYR A 118 2.49 -5.51 -3.76
N PHE A 119 2.14 -6.77 -3.55
CA PHE A 119 1.36 -7.53 -4.53
C PHE A 119 -0.07 -7.01 -4.65
N LEU A 120 -0.68 -6.58 -3.54
CA LEU A 120 -2.01 -5.95 -3.58
C LEU A 120 -1.99 -4.65 -4.41
N ARG A 121 -0.94 -3.82 -4.29
CA ARG A 121 -0.78 -2.64 -5.18
C ARG A 121 -0.68 -3.03 -6.65
N GLN A 122 0.05 -4.11 -6.98
CA GLN A 122 0.15 -4.58 -8.37
C GLN A 122 -1.18 -5.07 -8.93
N GLU A 123 -2.00 -5.72 -8.11
CA GLU A 123 -3.35 -6.14 -8.48
C GLU A 123 -4.25 -4.94 -8.80
N ILE A 124 -4.25 -3.94 -7.91
CA ILE A 124 -5.01 -2.70 -8.09
C ILE A 124 -4.53 -1.92 -9.32
N ASP A 125 -3.21 -1.79 -9.50
CA ASP A 125 -2.62 -1.15 -10.68
C ASP A 125 -3.03 -1.85 -11.99
N ALA A 126 -3.24 -3.17 -11.96
CA ALA A 126 -3.75 -3.91 -13.11
C ALA A 126 -5.22 -3.59 -13.38
N GLN A 127 -6.06 -3.50 -12.34
CA GLN A 127 -7.47 -3.11 -12.47
C GLN A 127 -7.61 -1.70 -13.08
N TRP A 128 -6.82 -0.74 -12.60
CA TRP A 128 -6.79 0.62 -13.15
C TRP A 128 -6.43 0.66 -14.64
N LYS A 129 -5.52 -0.20 -15.11
CA LYS A 129 -5.17 -0.30 -16.55
C LYS A 129 -6.32 -0.85 -17.39
N THR A 130 -7.20 -1.64 -16.80
CA THR A 130 -8.37 -2.21 -17.50
C THR A 130 -9.59 -1.30 -17.45
N LEU A 131 -9.59 -0.28 -16.57
CA LEU A 131 -10.66 0.68 -16.46
C LEU A 131 -10.73 1.54 -17.73
N LYS A 132 -11.87 1.45 -18.43
CA LYS A 132 -12.06 2.17 -19.70
C LYS A 132 -12.46 3.63 -19.51
N ASN A 133 -13.24 3.93 -18.47
CA ASN A 133 -13.75 5.26 -18.22
C ASN A 133 -13.82 5.54 -16.71
N ALA A 134 -12.93 6.40 -16.22
CA ALA A 134 -12.94 6.85 -14.82
C ALA A 134 -13.99 7.95 -14.56
N ASP A 135 -14.41 8.70 -15.59
CA ASP A 135 -15.33 9.83 -15.46
C ASP A 135 -16.68 9.41 -14.87
N TYR A 136 -17.18 8.22 -15.23
CA TYR A 136 -18.41 7.68 -14.67
C TYR A 136 -18.30 7.41 -13.16
N LEU A 137 -17.16 6.86 -12.71
CA LEU A 137 -16.90 6.64 -11.28
C LEU A 137 -16.77 7.97 -10.52
N GLU A 138 -16.14 8.97 -11.14
CA GLU A 138 -16.02 10.31 -10.58
C GLU A 138 -17.37 11.03 -10.50
N GLN A 139 -18.25 10.88 -11.48
CA GLN A 139 -19.61 11.43 -11.43
C GLN A 139 -20.40 10.83 -10.27
N GLN A 140 -20.33 9.51 -10.06
CA GLN A 140 -20.93 8.88 -8.89
C GLN A 140 -20.31 9.35 -7.57
N ALA A 141 -18.99 9.56 -7.54
CA ALA A 141 -18.32 10.11 -6.37
C ALA A 141 -18.93 11.48 -6.02
N VAL A 142 -19.03 12.36 -7.01
CA VAL A 142 -19.63 13.70 -6.84
C VAL A 142 -21.08 13.61 -6.37
N GLU A 143 -21.89 12.76 -6.99
CA GLU A 143 -23.29 12.56 -6.62
C GLU A 143 -23.43 12.14 -5.16
N LYS A 144 -22.68 11.12 -4.72
CA LYS A 144 -22.73 10.62 -3.34
C LYS A 144 -22.26 11.66 -2.33
N ILE A 145 -21.17 12.37 -2.64
CA ILE A 145 -20.64 13.44 -1.78
C ILE A 145 -21.64 14.60 -1.68
N SER A 146 -22.34 14.94 -2.78
CA SER A 146 -23.29 16.07 -2.80
C SER A 146 -24.51 15.87 -1.91
N HIS A 147 -24.79 14.62 -1.52
CA HIS A 147 -25.87 14.26 -0.59
C HIS A 147 -25.36 13.87 0.80
N HIS A 148 -24.07 14.03 1.08
CA HIS A 148 -23.46 13.59 2.32
C HIS A 148 -23.56 14.67 3.41
N ASP A 149 -24.32 14.40 4.48
CA ASP A 149 -24.63 15.39 5.53
C ASP A 149 -23.39 16.04 6.17
N LEU A 150 -22.38 15.25 6.56
CA LEU A 150 -21.17 15.82 7.17
C LEU A 150 -20.35 16.68 6.20
N PHE A 151 -20.33 16.32 4.91
CA PHE A 151 -19.69 17.14 3.89
C PHE A 151 -20.45 18.45 3.69
N LEU A 152 -21.79 18.38 3.59
CA LEU A 152 -22.64 19.56 3.41
C LEU A 152 -22.50 20.54 4.59
N ASN A 153 -22.44 20.04 5.81
CA ASN A 153 -22.30 20.85 7.03
C ASN A 153 -20.89 21.38 7.29
N ALA A 154 -19.84 20.73 6.78
CA ALA A 154 -18.46 21.19 6.94
C ALA A 154 -18.17 22.41 6.05
N GLN A 155 -17.56 23.46 6.63
CA GLN A 155 -17.06 24.60 5.86
C GLN A 155 -15.62 24.40 5.39
N ASN A 156 -14.83 23.63 6.13
CA ASN A 156 -13.44 23.34 5.81
C ASN A 156 -13.32 21.94 5.22
N VAL A 157 -12.77 21.85 4.01
CA VAL A 157 -12.62 20.58 3.29
C VAL A 157 -11.16 20.38 2.91
N LEU A 158 -10.55 19.32 3.43
CA LEU A 158 -9.21 18.91 3.04
C LEU A 158 -9.34 17.91 1.89
N VAL A 159 -8.70 18.22 0.77
CA VAL A 159 -8.74 17.41 -0.45
C VAL A 159 -7.35 16.88 -0.75
N TYR A 160 -7.24 15.75 -1.46
CA TYR A 160 -5.96 15.35 -2.03
C TYR A 160 -5.76 15.99 -3.40
N ALA A 161 -4.52 16.04 -3.86
CA ALA A 161 -4.20 16.33 -5.24
C ALA A 161 -4.07 15.00 -5.99
N PRO A 162 -5.02 14.66 -6.89
CA PRO A 162 -5.06 13.35 -7.55
C PRO A 162 -3.78 13.08 -8.34
N ILE A 163 -3.28 11.85 -8.20
CA ILE A 163 -2.18 11.34 -9.02
C ILE A 163 -2.63 10.09 -9.77
N LYS A 164 -1.76 9.56 -10.64
CA LYS A 164 -2.05 8.39 -11.47
C LYS A 164 -2.66 7.24 -10.65
N ASN A 165 -3.78 6.67 -11.12
CA ASN A 165 -4.53 5.59 -10.47
C ASN A 165 -5.29 6.03 -9.19
N GLU A 166 -5.80 7.27 -9.18
CA GLU A 166 -6.76 7.79 -8.21
C GLU A 166 -7.93 8.42 -8.96
N LEU A 167 -9.09 8.55 -8.30
CA LEU A 167 -10.23 9.26 -8.88
C LEU A 167 -9.96 10.77 -8.87
N ASP A 168 -10.31 11.47 -9.94
CA ASP A 168 -10.17 12.93 -10.04
C ASP A 168 -11.53 13.64 -9.98
N PHE A 169 -12.20 13.56 -8.82
CA PHE A 169 -13.47 14.25 -8.59
C PHE A 169 -13.30 15.60 -7.86
N VAL A 170 -12.08 15.95 -7.45
CA VAL A 170 -11.80 17.10 -6.58
C VAL A 170 -12.18 18.41 -7.28
N GLN A 171 -11.82 18.58 -8.56
CA GLN A 171 -12.18 19.77 -9.33
C GLN A 171 -13.71 19.95 -9.44
N LYS A 172 -14.44 18.85 -9.65
CA LYS A 172 -15.90 18.83 -9.78
C LYS A 172 -16.57 19.25 -8.47
N ILE A 173 -16.08 18.74 -7.34
CA ILE A 173 -16.57 19.14 -6.00
C ILE A 173 -16.28 20.61 -5.72
N CYS A 174 -15.06 21.08 -5.97
CA CYS A 174 -14.69 22.49 -5.77
C CYS A 174 -15.59 23.43 -6.59
N SER A 175 -15.88 23.06 -7.84
CA SER A 175 -16.76 23.82 -8.73
C SER A 175 -18.22 23.81 -8.28
N MET A 176 -18.70 22.68 -7.76
CA MET A 176 -20.09 22.51 -7.32
C MET A 176 -20.36 23.22 -5.98
N PHE A 177 -19.38 23.29 -5.09
CA PHE A 177 -19.49 23.92 -3.77
C PHE A 177 -18.43 25.02 -3.57
N PRO A 178 -18.51 26.14 -4.33
CA PRO A 178 -17.47 27.17 -4.33
C PRO A 178 -17.44 28.02 -3.05
N SER A 179 -18.46 27.94 -2.19
CA SER A 179 -18.54 28.67 -0.92
C SER A 179 -17.74 28.02 0.21
N LYS A 180 -17.33 26.76 0.06
CA LYS A 180 -16.51 26.04 1.05
C LYS A 180 -15.05 26.45 0.92
N LYS A 181 -14.29 26.30 2.00
CA LYS A 181 -12.84 26.48 2.02
C LYS A 181 -12.15 25.15 1.73
N TYR A 182 -11.31 25.13 0.69
CA TYR A 182 -10.57 23.94 0.29
C TYR A 182 -9.10 24.06 0.66
N PHE A 183 -8.57 22.99 1.23
CA PHE A 183 -7.17 22.90 1.61
C PHE A 183 -6.51 21.77 0.85
N PHE A 184 -5.40 22.09 0.20
CA PHE A 184 -4.64 21.16 -0.66
C PHE A 184 -3.32 20.78 -0.01
N PRO A 185 -2.82 19.55 -0.24
CA PRO A 185 -1.62 19.07 0.39
C PRO A 185 -0.40 19.72 -0.25
N LYS A 186 0.61 19.95 0.58
CA LYS A 186 1.94 20.43 0.18
C LYS A 186 2.99 19.73 1.01
N VAL A 187 4.02 19.19 0.35
CA VAL A 187 5.12 18.52 1.04
C VAL A 187 6.24 19.53 1.28
N VAL A 188 6.64 19.70 2.55
CA VAL A 188 7.77 20.53 2.97
C VAL A 188 8.73 19.65 3.75
N GLY A 189 9.86 19.29 3.13
CA GLY A 189 10.80 18.31 3.70
C GLY A 189 10.16 16.93 3.80
N ASP A 190 10.06 16.38 5.01
CA ASP A 190 9.44 15.08 5.30
C ASP A 190 8.01 15.19 5.87
N LYS A 191 7.44 16.40 5.89
CA LYS A 191 6.12 16.70 6.42
C LYS A 191 5.15 17.13 5.35
N MET A 192 3.88 16.82 5.57
CA MET A 192 2.76 17.27 4.76
C MET A 192 2.00 18.35 5.53
N GLN A 193 1.67 19.44 4.84
CA GLN A 193 0.79 20.48 5.35
C GLN A 193 -0.33 20.74 4.34
N PHE A 194 -1.42 21.34 4.82
CA PHE A 194 -2.58 21.67 4.01
C PHE A 194 -2.71 23.18 3.96
N LEU A 195 -2.74 23.75 2.75
CA LEU A 195 -2.87 25.20 2.54
C LEU A 195 -4.17 25.51 1.80
N GLU A 196 -4.83 26.59 2.20
CA GLU A 196 -6.06 27.07 1.57
C GLU A 196 -5.80 27.48 0.11
N SER A 197 -6.58 26.95 -0.83
CA SER A 197 -6.42 27.32 -2.23
C SER A 197 -7.67 27.01 -3.05
N LYS A 198 -7.66 27.46 -4.30
CA LYS A 198 -8.61 27.02 -5.33
C LYS A 198 -7.91 26.02 -6.24
N TYR A 199 -8.69 25.11 -6.82
CA TYR A 199 -8.16 24.11 -7.74
C TYR A 199 -7.40 24.74 -8.92
N ASP A 200 -7.94 25.83 -9.49
CA ASP A 200 -7.35 26.50 -10.65
C ASP A 200 -6.09 27.33 -10.31
N ASP A 201 -5.81 27.56 -9.02
CA ASP A 201 -4.62 28.29 -8.55
C ASP A 201 -3.43 27.37 -8.24
N LEU A 202 -3.62 26.05 -8.34
CA LEU A 202 -2.58 25.07 -8.08
C LEU A 202 -1.50 25.10 -9.17
N ILE A 203 -0.26 24.84 -8.75
CA ILE A 203 0.91 24.78 -9.63
C ILE A 203 1.55 23.40 -9.56
N ALA A 204 2.30 23.01 -10.58
CA ALA A 204 3.07 21.77 -10.54
C ALA A 204 4.11 21.83 -9.40
N GLY A 205 3.99 20.91 -8.45
CA GLY A 205 4.87 20.74 -7.29
C GLY A 205 5.79 19.53 -7.43
N ALA A 206 6.15 18.92 -6.30
CA ALA A 206 7.03 17.76 -6.28
C ALA A 206 6.32 16.52 -6.84
N PHE A 207 7.08 15.59 -7.44
CA PHE A 207 6.57 14.30 -7.95
C PHE A 207 5.39 14.39 -8.94
N GLY A 208 5.20 15.54 -9.60
CA GLY A 208 4.10 15.77 -10.53
C GLY A 208 2.74 16.02 -9.87
N VAL A 209 2.73 16.30 -8.56
CA VAL A 209 1.51 16.62 -7.80
C VAL A 209 1.23 18.10 -7.91
N LEU A 210 -0.03 18.49 -8.12
CA LEU A 210 -0.46 19.88 -8.05
C LEU A 210 -0.46 20.36 -6.60
N GLU A 211 0.19 21.50 -6.34
CA GLU A 211 0.36 22.05 -4.99
C GLU A 211 -0.02 23.54 -4.95
N PRO A 212 -0.50 24.03 -3.79
CA PRO A 212 -0.78 25.45 -3.59
C PRO A 212 0.51 26.30 -3.53
N LYS A 213 0.40 27.58 -3.89
CA LYS A 213 1.49 28.56 -3.73
C LYS A 213 1.85 28.76 -2.25
N ASN A 214 3.13 29.02 -1.96
CA ASN A 214 3.70 29.04 -0.60
C ASN A 214 3.06 30.06 0.37
N GLU A 215 2.41 31.11 -0.16
CA GLU A 215 1.89 32.23 0.63
C GLU A 215 0.45 32.00 1.13
N ALA A 216 -0.13 30.83 0.85
CA ALA A 216 -1.49 30.50 1.27
C ALA A 216 -1.60 30.22 2.78
N PRO A 217 -2.73 30.59 3.43
CA PRO A 217 -3.02 30.24 4.81
C PRO A 217 -2.94 28.73 5.06
N LYS A 218 -2.25 28.32 6.13
CA LYS A 218 -2.23 26.92 6.56
C LYS A 218 -3.55 26.55 7.23
N PHE A 219 -3.98 25.30 7.07
CA PHE A 219 -5.07 24.74 7.85
C PHE A 219 -4.69 24.74 9.34
N ASP A 220 -5.42 25.54 10.12
CA ASP A 220 -5.25 25.70 11.57
C ASP A 220 -6.59 26.19 12.16
N THR A 221 -7.51 25.27 12.38
CA THR A 221 -8.84 25.57 12.92
C THR A 221 -9.37 24.40 13.75
N ASP A 222 -10.15 24.71 14.77
CA ASP A 222 -10.90 23.76 15.61
C ASP A 222 -12.32 23.49 15.08
N GLU A 223 -12.69 24.10 13.94
CA GLU A 223 -13.98 23.87 13.31
C GLU A 223 -14.07 22.46 12.68
N PRO A 224 -15.30 21.92 12.53
CA PRO A 224 -15.51 20.67 11.80
C PRO A 224 -14.91 20.68 10.40
N CYS A 225 -14.11 19.67 10.10
CA CYS A 225 -13.49 19.50 8.79
C CYS A 225 -13.81 18.13 8.18
N PHE A 226 -14.08 18.16 6.88
CA PHE A 226 -14.30 16.96 6.07
C PHE A 226 -13.03 16.67 5.27
N VAL A 227 -12.47 15.48 5.40
CA VAL A 227 -11.14 15.16 4.88
C VAL A 227 -11.25 14.02 3.88
N PHE A 228 -10.96 14.30 2.61
CA PHE A 228 -10.78 13.27 1.60
C PHE A 228 -9.39 12.65 1.73
N VAL A 229 -9.35 11.38 2.11
CA VAL A 229 -8.10 10.64 2.29
C VAL A 229 -7.87 9.72 1.08
N PRO A 230 -6.76 9.90 0.33
CA PRO A 230 -6.46 9.06 -0.83
C PRO A 230 -5.82 7.73 -0.39
N GLY A 231 -6.05 6.69 -1.17
CA GLY A 231 -5.47 5.38 -0.97
C GLY A 231 -5.64 4.51 -2.22
N GLN A 232 -4.79 3.51 -2.36
CA GLN A 232 -4.91 2.53 -3.45
C GLN A 232 -5.98 1.49 -3.13
N ALA A 233 -6.17 1.15 -1.86
CA ALA A 233 -7.22 0.26 -1.42
C ALA A 233 -7.67 0.55 0.00
N PHE A 234 -8.89 0.12 0.30
CA PHE A 234 -9.51 0.23 1.61
C PHE A 234 -10.25 -1.06 1.98
N ASP A 235 -10.51 -1.25 3.27
CA ASP A 235 -11.41 -2.32 3.75
C ASP A 235 -12.59 -1.78 4.58
N LYS A 236 -13.47 -2.69 5.01
CA LYS A 236 -14.67 -2.39 5.80
C LYS A 236 -14.41 -1.79 7.19
N LEU A 237 -13.19 -1.90 7.71
CA LEU A 237 -12.81 -1.32 8.98
C LEU A 237 -12.15 0.05 8.81
N GLY A 238 -12.14 0.60 7.59
CA GLY A 238 -11.49 1.86 7.25
C GLY A 238 -9.97 1.76 7.16
N ASN A 239 -9.39 0.55 7.16
CA ASN A 239 -7.96 0.41 6.94
C ASN A 239 -7.61 0.85 5.52
N ARG A 240 -6.40 1.38 5.34
CA ARG A 240 -5.95 1.94 4.06
C ARG A 240 -4.61 1.39 3.57
N LEU A 241 -4.52 1.13 2.28
CA LEU A 241 -3.26 0.86 1.58
C LEU A 241 -2.81 2.11 0.83
N GLY A 242 -1.83 2.83 1.40
CA GLY A 242 -1.20 3.98 0.72
C GLY A 242 -0.16 3.57 -0.34
N ARG A 243 0.53 4.57 -0.90
CA ARG A 243 1.65 4.38 -1.85
C ARG A 243 2.99 4.02 -1.21
N GLY A 244 3.06 4.04 0.13
CA GLY A 244 4.24 3.64 0.90
C GLY A 244 5.10 4.80 1.43
N GLY A 245 4.74 6.06 1.16
CA GLY A 245 5.46 7.23 1.68
C GLY A 245 5.10 7.64 3.11
N GLY A 246 4.02 7.12 3.69
CA GLY A 246 3.62 7.39 5.08
C GLY A 246 3.18 8.82 5.40
N PHE A 247 3.10 9.73 4.41
CA PHE A 247 2.75 11.14 4.63
C PHE A 247 1.36 11.32 5.27
N TYR A 248 0.34 10.65 4.73
CA TYR A 248 -1.01 10.71 5.28
C TYR A 248 -1.11 10.06 6.66
N ASP A 249 -0.34 9.01 6.94
CA ASP A 249 -0.37 8.35 8.24
C ASP A 249 0.21 9.26 9.34
N LYS A 250 1.31 9.97 9.04
CA LYS A 250 1.84 11.01 9.92
C LYS A 250 0.85 12.17 10.09
N PHE A 251 0.34 12.70 8.98
CA PHE A 251 -0.58 13.85 8.98
C PHE A 251 -1.87 13.56 9.75
N LEU A 252 -2.55 12.46 9.47
CA LEU A 252 -3.81 12.11 10.14
C LEU A 252 -3.60 11.84 11.63
N SER A 253 -2.45 11.28 12.02
CA SER A 253 -2.12 11.11 13.43
C SER A 253 -1.92 12.44 14.16
N GLU A 254 -1.40 13.48 13.51
CA GLU A 254 -1.25 14.82 14.08
C GLU A 254 -2.60 15.55 14.07
N LEU A 255 -3.31 15.55 12.94
CA LEU A 255 -4.61 16.18 12.77
C LEU A 255 -5.63 15.71 13.81
N ARG A 256 -5.72 14.39 14.07
CA ARG A 256 -6.65 13.84 15.08
C ARG A 256 -6.27 14.18 16.53
N LYS A 257 -5.02 14.56 16.80
CA LYS A 257 -4.60 15.04 18.13
C LYS A 257 -4.94 16.51 18.34
N GLU A 258 -4.83 17.29 17.27
CA GLU A 258 -5.00 18.75 17.31
C GLU A 258 -6.46 19.17 17.14
N ASN A 259 -7.24 18.50 16.27
CA ASN A 259 -8.61 18.87 15.97
C ASN A 259 -9.61 17.76 16.41
N LYS A 260 -10.63 18.16 17.17
CA LYS A 260 -11.65 17.27 17.76
C LYS A 260 -12.76 16.87 16.79
N PHE A 261 -12.94 17.60 15.70
CA PHE A 261 -14.06 17.46 14.76
C PHE A 261 -13.56 17.16 13.35
N VAL A 262 -12.81 16.06 13.22
CA VAL A 262 -12.27 15.58 11.95
C VAL A 262 -13.09 14.39 11.49
N TYR A 263 -13.64 14.47 10.27
CA TYR A 263 -14.28 13.33 9.62
C TYR A 263 -13.51 12.95 8.35
N THR A 264 -12.90 11.78 8.36
CA THR A 264 -12.07 11.26 7.27
C THR A 264 -12.84 10.29 6.40
N THR A 265 -12.85 10.55 5.10
CA THR A 265 -13.62 9.79 4.12
C THR A 265 -12.73 9.43 2.94
N ALA A 266 -12.80 8.17 2.52
CA ALA A 266 -12.22 7.71 1.26
C ALA A 266 -13.32 7.52 0.23
N VAL A 267 -13.02 7.82 -1.03
CA VAL A 267 -13.88 7.45 -2.16
C VAL A 267 -13.08 6.59 -3.12
N ILE A 268 -13.55 5.36 -3.34
CA ILE A 268 -12.75 4.35 -4.05
C ILE A 268 -13.62 3.50 -4.99
N PRO A 269 -13.11 3.10 -6.16
CA PRO A 269 -13.79 2.10 -6.99
C PRO A 269 -13.97 0.78 -6.23
N LYS A 270 -15.08 0.06 -6.49
CA LYS A 270 -15.36 -1.23 -5.85
C LYS A 270 -14.23 -2.26 -5.99
N PHE A 271 -13.52 -2.28 -7.13
CA PHE A 271 -12.39 -3.20 -7.34
C PHE A 271 -11.21 -2.96 -6.39
N ALA A 272 -11.12 -1.79 -5.77
CA ALA A 272 -10.09 -1.41 -4.82
C ALA A 272 -10.60 -1.48 -3.36
N TYR A 273 -11.77 -2.09 -3.14
CA TYR A 273 -12.33 -2.37 -1.82
C TYR A 273 -12.24 -3.85 -1.50
N PHE A 274 -11.61 -4.18 -0.37
CA PHE A 274 -11.29 -5.54 0.02
C PHE A 274 -11.92 -5.90 1.37
N SER A 275 -12.07 -7.20 1.65
CA SER A 275 -12.59 -7.69 2.93
C SER A 275 -11.64 -7.41 4.10
N CYS A 276 -10.33 -7.43 3.82
CA CYS A 276 -9.24 -7.11 4.72
C CYS A 276 -8.04 -6.70 3.87
N ILE A 277 -7.30 -5.70 4.32
CA ILE A 277 -6.00 -5.35 3.73
C ILE A 277 -4.86 -5.52 4.75
N PRO A 278 -3.61 -5.65 4.31
CA PRO A 278 -2.46 -5.70 5.21
C PRO A 278 -2.20 -4.33 5.85
N THR A 279 -2.06 -4.31 7.18
CA THR A 279 -1.86 -3.09 7.97
C THR A 279 -0.70 -3.21 8.95
N GLU A 280 -0.13 -2.08 9.32
CA GLU A 280 0.87 -1.92 10.38
C GLU A 280 0.31 -1.00 11.49
N PRO A 281 0.83 -1.07 12.72
CA PRO A 281 0.28 -0.31 13.86
C PRO A 281 0.23 1.22 13.68
N HIS A 282 1.03 1.77 12.78
CA HIS A 282 1.09 3.20 12.50
C HIS A 282 0.13 3.64 11.37
N ASP A 283 -0.43 2.70 10.60
CA ASP A 283 -1.34 3.01 9.49
C ASP A 283 -2.63 3.65 10.04
N GLN A 284 -3.01 4.81 9.50
CA GLN A 284 -4.20 5.53 9.96
C GLN A 284 -5.44 5.08 9.17
N LYS A 285 -6.52 4.84 9.92
CA LYS A 285 -7.83 4.48 9.36
C LYS A 285 -8.61 5.72 8.93
N VAL A 286 -9.53 5.50 7.99
CA VAL A 286 -10.59 6.45 7.68
C VAL A 286 -11.85 6.12 8.46
N ASP A 287 -12.70 7.11 8.70
CA ASP A 287 -13.97 6.94 9.40
C ASP A 287 -15.03 6.34 8.45
N GLU A 288 -14.91 6.61 7.15
CA GLU A 288 -15.82 6.09 6.13
C GLU A 288 -15.13 5.78 4.79
N VAL A 289 -15.67 4.77 4.09
CA VAL A 289 -15.29 4.43 2.72
C VAL A 289 -16.55 4.45 1.83
N ILE A 290 -16.60 5.39 0.89
CA ILE A 290 -17.64 5.49 -0.13
C ILE A 290 -17.20 4.73 -1.37
N LEU A 291 -18.00 3.76 -1.80
CA LEU A 291 -17.73 2.95 -3.00
C LEU A 291 -18.38 3.56 -4.24
N VAL A 292 -17.72 3.47 -5.39
CA VAL A 292 -18.28 3.83 -6.72
C VAL A 292 -18.14 2.65 -7.70
N GLU A 293 -19.12 2.46 -8.59
CA GLU A 293 -19.27 1.25 -9.42
C GLU A 293 -19.57 1.50 -10.89
#